data_AF-A0AAV7KXA6-F1
#
_entry.id   AF-A0AAV7KXA6-F1
#
_cell.length_a   1.000
_cell.length_b   1.000
_cell.length_c   1.000
_cell.angle_alpha   90.00
_cell.angle_beta   90.00
_cell.angle_gamma   90.00
#
_symmetry.space_group_name_H-M   'P 1'
#
loop_
_entity.id
_entity.type
_entity.pdbx_description
1 polymer ?
#
loop_
_entity_poly.entity_id
_entity_poly.type
_entity_poly.pdbx_seq_one_letter_code
_entity_poly.pdbx_strand_id
1 'polypeptide(L)'
;MLAAIGDTKSALQQDINVVSIVLGLLQTNHHKLAVRVKDVETVVGELHLDHLALTRQVTNLSDTVRTLEHCADAAEGRNSHNNVRTVGLPEGTEGGDVVSYLEHWLQTEVDPSQLLPFFVLEHAYMMPA
;
A
#
# COMPACT_ATOMS: atom_id res chain seq x y z
N MET A 1 27.38 35.45 -72.39
CA MET A 1 27.87 35.79 -71.04
C MET A 1 26.79 36.47 -70.19
N LEU A 2 26.17 37.56 -70.66
CA LEU A 2 25.10 38.25 -69.89
C LEU A 2 23.85 37.40 -69.61
N ALA A 3 23.40 36.58 -70.58
CA ALA A 3 22.25 35.68 -70.39
C ALA A 3 22.49 34.66 -69.27
N ALA A 4 23.64 33.97 -69.30
CA ALA A 4 24.03 33.01 -68.26
C ALA A 4 24.13 33.65 -66.87
N ILE A 5 24.58 34.90 -66.76
CA ILE A 5 24.58 35.65 -65.49
C ILE A 5 23.15 35.92 -65.00
N GLY A 6 22.23 36.25 -65.91
CA GLY A 6 20.80 36.42 -65.62
C GLY A 6 20.14 35.14 -65.11
N ASP A 7 20.43 34.01 -65.75
CA ASP A 7 19.89 32.70 -65.37
C ASP A 7 20.38 32.29 -63.97
N THR A 8 21.68 32.43 -63.69
CA THR A 8 22.24 32.15 -62.36
C THR A 8 21.65 33.05 -61.28
N LYS A 9 21.43 34.35 -61.59
CA LYS A 9 20.77 35.27 -60.66
C LYS A 9 19.34 34.84 -60.34
N SER A 10 18.59 34.40 -61.36
CA SER A 10 17.22 33.89 -61.19
C SER A 10 17.20 32.65 -60.30
N ALA A 11 18.10 31.69 -60.55
CA ALA A 11 18.22 30.47 -59.75
C ALA A 11 18.55 30.77 -58.28
N LEU A 12 19.53 31.64 -58.02
CA LEU A 12 19.88 32.07 -56.67
C LEU A 12 18.71 32.77 -55.96
N GLN A 13 17.96 33.61 -56.67
CA GLN A 13 16.78 34.27 -56.09
C GLN A 13 15.70 33.25 -55.71
N GLN A 14 15.50 32.22 -56.51
CA GLN A 14 14.58 31.13 -56.21
C GLN A 14 15.03 30.35 -54.96
N ASP A 15 16.31 29.99 -54.87
CA ASP A 15 16.85 29.27 -53.71
C ASP A 15 16.73 30.10 -52.43
N ILE A 16 17.02 31.40 -52.48
CA ILE A 16 16.84 32.33 -51.34
C ILE A 16 15.38 32.36 -50.87
N ASN A 17 14.43 32.39 -51.82
CA ASN A 17 13.01 32.38 -51.49
C ASN A 17 12.60 31.06 -50.81
N VAL A 18 13.09 29.92 -51.31
CA VAL A 18 12.84 28.61 -50.71
C VAL A 18 13.40 28.54 -49.29
N VAL A 19 14.65 28.96 -49.10
CA VAL A 19 15.30 28.99 -47.76
C VAL A 19 14.51 29.88 -46.80
N SER A 20 14.02 31.04 -47.26
CA SER A 20 13.22 31.95 -46.45
C SER A 20 11.90 31.32 -45.99
N ILE A 21 11.23 30.58 -46.87
CA ILE A 21 10.00 29.85 -46.53
C ILE A 21 10.29 28.75 -45.50
N VAL A 22 11.33 27.95 -45.72
CA VAL A 22 11.72 26.87 -44.80
C VAL A 22 12.08 27.43 -43.43
N LEU A 23 12.80 28.55 -43.36
CA LEU A 23 13.11 29.22 -42.10
C LEU A 23 11.84 29.68 -41.36
N GLY A 24 10.87 30.26 -42.05
CA GLY A 24 9.59 30.65 -41.44
C GLY A 24 8.78 29.46 -40.90
N LEU A 25 8.78 28.35 -41.64
CA LEU A 25 8.16 27.09 -41.18
C LEU A 25 8.87 26.53 -39.95
N LEU A 26 10.21 26.55 -39.94
CA LEU A 26 11.01 26.06 -38.83
C LEU A 26 10.79 26.89 -37.57
N GLN A 27 10.73 28.22 -37.68
CA GLN A 27 10.41 29.12 -36.58
C GLN A 27 9.02 28.83 -35.99
N THR A 28 8.03 28.62 -36.86
CA THR A 28 6.66 28.28 -36.44
C THR A 28 6.63 26.94 -35.68
N ASN A 29 7.31 25.92 -36.20
CA ASN A 29 7.38 24.62 -35.57
C ASN A 29 8.14 24.67 -34.24
N HIS A 30 9.24 25.41 -34.18
CA HIS A 30 10.00 25.61 -32.96
C HIS A 30 9.14 26.27 -31.87
N HIS A 31 8.37 27.30 -32.21
CA HIS A 31 7.45 27.94 -31.27
C HIS A 31 6.38 26.96 -30.76
N LYS A 32 5.76 26.17 -31.64
CA LYS A 32 4.78 25.14 -31.25
C LYS A 32 5.38 24.09 -30.32
N LEU A 33 6.61 23.65 -30.59
CA LEU A 33 7.31 22.71 -29.73
C LEU A 33 7.63 23.31 -28.36
N ALA A 34 8.09 24.56 -28.31
CA ALA A 34 8.38 25.25 -27.05
C ALA A 34 7.13 25.34 -26.15
N VAL A 35 5.96 25.65 -26.73
CA VAL A 35 4.68 25.66 -25.99
C VAL A 35 4.36 24.27 -25.46
N ARG A 36 4.41 23.23 -26.31
CA ARG A 36 4.11 21.86 -25.89
C ARG A 36 5.05 21.35 -24.80
N VAL A 37 6.34 21.71 -24.86
CA VAL A 37 7.32 21.35 -23.82
C VAL A 37 6.92 21.98 -22.50
N LYS A 38 6.58 23.27 -22.49
CA LYS A 38 6.13 23.96 -21.27
C LYS A 38 4.87 23.32 -20.67
N ASP A 39 3.91 22.92 -21.50
CA ASP A 39 2.69 22.24 -21.03
C ASP A 39 3.03 20.89 -20.37
N VAL A 40 3.92 20.11 -20.99
CA VAL A 40 4.41 18.84 -20.44
C VAL A 40 5.15 19.05 -19.13
N GLU A 41 6.05 20.02 -19.05
CA GLU A 41 6.77 20.35 -17.81
C GLU A 41 5.82 20.70 -16.67
N THR A 42 4.74 21.44 -16.97
CA THR A 42 3.72 21.80 -15.98
C THR A 42 3.02 20.55 -15.44
N VAL A 43 2.51 19.69 -16.33
CA VAL A 43 1.80 18.45 -15.95
C VAL A 43 2.72 17.49 -15.19
N VAL A 44 3.98 17.37 -15.60
CA VAL A 44 4.98 16.55 -14.90
C VAL A 44 5.25 17.09 -13.50
N GLY A 45 5.31 18.42 -13.34
CA GLY A 45 5.46 19.07 -12.03
C GLY A 45 4.29 18.75 -11.09
N GLU A 46 3.06 18.87 -11.58
CA GLU A 46 1.84 18.54 -10.82
C GLU A 46 1.82 17.04 -10.43
N LEU A 47 2.08 16.16 -11.40
CA LEU A 47 2.14 14.72 -11.15
C LEU A 47 3.20 14.34 -10.12
N HIS A 48 4.35 15.03 -10.12
CA HIS A 48 5.41 14.79 -9.15
C HIS A 48 4.97 15.17 -7.72
N LEU A 49 4.26 16.28 -7.57
CA LEU A 49 3.72 16.70 -6.27
C LEU A 49 2.68 15.71 -5.74
N ASP A 50 1.76 15.26 -6.60
CA ASP A 50 0.76 14.26 -6.25
C ASP A 50 1.39 12.93 -5.86
N HIS A 51 2.39 12.48 -6.61
CA HIS A 51 3.12 11.26 -6.30
C HIS A 51 3.80 11.32 -4.93
N LEU A 52 4.42 12.46 -4.60
CA LEU A 52 5.07 12.66 -3.30
C LEU A 52 4.04 12.66 -2.16
N ALA A 53 2.90 13.33 -2.36
CA ALA A 53 1.81 13.35 -1.39
C ALA A 53 1.24 11.94 -1.14
N LEU A 54 0.98 11.18 -2.21
CA LEU A 54 0.47 9.82 -2.11
C LEU A 54 1.47 8.88 -1.45
N THR A 55 2.75 8.97 -1.82
CA THR A 55 3.82 8.18 -1.21
C THR A 55 3.87 8.41 0.30
N ARG A 56 3.77 9.66 0.75
CA ARG A 56 3.73 10.01 2.17
C ARG A 56 2.50 9.44 2.89
N GLN A 57 1.33 9.46 2.23
CA GLN A 57 0.12 8.86 2.80
C GLN A 57 0.27 7.34 2.96
N VAL A 58 0.82 6.66 1.95
CA VAL A 58 1.06 5.22 1.98
C VAL A 58 2.05 4.85 3.09
N THR A 59 3.14 5.59 3.26
CA THR A 59 4.10 5.32 4.35
C THR A 59 3.46 5.51 5.72
N ASN A 60 2.70 6.60 5.91
CA ASN A 60 2.00 6.84 7.17
C ASN A 60 0.98 5.73 7.47
N LEU A 61 0.20 5.32 6.46
CA LEU A 61 -0.80 4.27 6.63
C LEU A 61 -0.12 2.94 6.97
N SER A 62 0.96 2.58 6.27
CA SER A 62 1.75 1.39 6.56
C SER A 62 2.30 1.38 7.99
N ASP A 63 2.78 2.53 8.48
CA ASP A 63 3.24 2.65 9.87
C ASP A 63 2.09 2.47 10.86
N THR A 64 0.94 3.09 10.61
CA THR A 64 -0.24 2.92 11.48
C THR A 64 -0.74 1.49 11.52
N VAL A 65 -0.78 0.80 10.38
CA VAL A 65 -1.16 -0.62 10.30
C VAL A 65 -0.22 -1.46 11.15
N ARG A 66 1.09 -1.28 10.98
CA ARG A 66 2.11 -1.99 11.78
C ARG A 66 1.96 -1.73 13.29
N THR A 67 1.68 -0.49 13.69
CA THR A 67 1.42 -0.18 15.11
C THR A 67 0.15 -0.86 15.61
N LEU A 68 -0.93 -0.84 14.82
CA LEU A 68 -2.18 -1.49 15.19
C LEU A 68 -2.05 -3.01 15.29
N GLU A 69 -1.31 -3.65 14.37
CA GLU A 69 -0.97 -5.07 14.42
C GLU A 69 -0.23 -5.41 15.72
N HIS A 70 0.83 -4.67 16.06
CA HIS A 70 1.52 -4.88 17.33
C HIS A 70 0.59 -4.67 18.54
N CYS A 71 -0.28 -3.66 18.52
CA CYS A 71 -1.24 -3.44 19.59
C CYS A 71 -2.24 -4.59 19.71
N ALA A 72 -2.70 -5.14 18.59
CA ALA A 72 -3.59 -6.30 18.53
C ALA A 72 -2.91 -7.54 19.10
N ASP A 73 -1.69 -7.85 18.66
CA ASP A 73 -0.90 -8.98 19.17
C ASP A 73 -0.66 -8.86 20.68
N ALA A 74 -0.34 -7.66 21.16
CA ALA A 74 -0.15 -7.41 22.59
C ALA A 74 -1.47 -7.51 23.39
N ALA A 75 -2.61 -7.18 22.79
CA ALA A 75 -3.92 -7.34 23.40
C ALA A 75 -4.35 -8.81 23.44
N GLU A 76 -4.18 -9.54 22.33
CA GLU A 76 -4.46 -10.98 22.24
C GLU A 76 -3.54 -11.77 23.18
N GLY A 77 -2.26 -11.42 23.22
CA GLY A 77 -1.32 -11.95 24.20
C GLY A 77 -1.90 -11.78 25.60
N ARG A 78 -2.12 -10.55 26.07
CA ARG A 78 -2.67 -10.30 27.43
C ARG A 78 -3.97 -11.04 27.72
N ASN A 79 -4.86 -11.16 26.73
CA ASN A 79 -6.12 -11.88 26.88
C ASN A 79 -5.92 -13.41 26.98
N SER A 80 -4.90 -13.96 26.33
CA SER A 80 -4.62 -15.40 26.32
C SER A 80 -3.73 -15.88 27.46
N HIS A 81 -3.06 -14.99 28.22
CA HIS A 81 -2.16 -15.38 29.32
C HIS A 81 -2.85 -16.19 30.42
N ASN A 82 -4.15 -15.97 30.64
CA ASN A 82 -4.94 -16.71 31.64
C ASN A 82 -5.78 -17.83 31.02
N ASN A 83 -5.67 -18.04 29.70
CA ASN A 83 -6.43 -19.08 29.01
C ASN A 83 -5.60 -20.37 28.99
N VAL A 84 -6.19 -21.45 29.50
CA VAL A 84 -5.63 -22.81 29.41
C VAL A 84 -6.40 -23.57 28.34
N ARG A 85 -5.68 -24.25 27.43
CA ARG A 85 -6.30 -25.09 26.40
C ARG A 85 -6.14 -26.56 26.74
N THR A 86 -7.25 -27.23 27.02
CA THR A 86 -7.31 -28.68 27.21
C THR A 86 -7.60 -29.35 25.87
N VAL A 87 -6.83 -30.38 25.51
CA VAL A 87 -6.96 -31.12 24.24
C VAL A 87 -7.13 -32.61 24.54
N GLY A 88 -8.03 -33.29 23.82
CA GLY A 88 -8.27 -34.72 23.98
C GLY A 88 -9.40 -35.09 24.94
N LEU A 89 -10.21 -34.12 25.38
CA LEU A 89 -11.45 -34.39 26.09
C LEU A 89 -12.50 -34.93 25.10
N PRO A 90 -13.25 -36.00 25.46
CA PRO A 90 -14.27 -36.56 24.59
C PRO A 90 -15.43 -35.59 24.40
N GLU A 91 -15.82 -35.34 23.15
CA GLU A 91 -16.93 -34.45 22.83
C GLU A 91 -18.27 -35.00 23.36
N GLY A 92 -19.08 -34.13 23.96
CA GLY A 92 -20.44 -34.47 24.41
C GLY A 92 -20.56 -35.04 25.83
N THR A 93 -19.46 -35.20 26.57
CA THR A 93 -19.50 -35.65 27.98
C THR A 93 -19.77 -34.51 28.98
N GLU A 94 -19.75 -33.27 28.50
CA GLU A 94 -19.77 -32.04 29.31
C GLU A 94 -21.19 -31.62 29.74
N GLY A 95 -22.22 -32.13 29.05
CA GLY A 95 -23.60 -31.74 29.29
C GLY A 95 -23.88 -30.28 28.92
N GLY A 96 -24.73 -29.59 29.68
CA GLY A 96 -25.11 -28.20 29.43
C GLY A 96 -24.25 -27.14 30.13
N ASP A 97 -23.33 -27.55 31.02
CA ASP A 97 -22.46 -26.65 31.79
C ASP A 97 -21.01 -27.13 31.78
N VAL A 98 -20.24 -26.54 30.87
CA VAL A 98 -18.83 -26.88 30.59
C VAL A 98 -17.92 -26.49 31.76
N VAL A 99 -18.26 -25.43 32.50
CA VAL A 99 -17.43 -24.92 33.61
C VAL A 99 -17.44 -25.94 34.76
N SER A 100 -18.63 -26.34 35.21
CA SER A 100 -18.77 -27.35 36.27
C SER A 100 -18.13 -28.69 35.91
N TYR A 101 -18.23 -29.10 34.65
CA TYR A 101 -17.57 -30.32 34.16
C TYR A 101 -16.04 -30.22 34.26
N LEU A 102 -15.45 -29.13 33.79
CA LEU A 102 -14.00 -28.93 33.83
C LEU A 102 -13.47 -28.78 35.26
N GLU A 103 -14.20 -28.10 36.16
CA GLU A 103 -13.83 -28.03 37.57
C GLU A 103 -13.79 -29.42 38.22
N HIS A 104 -14.79 -30.26 37.95
CA HIS A 104 -14.82 -31.62 38.46
C HIS A 104 -13.72 -32.51 37.87
N TRP A 105 -13.48 -32.38 36.56
CA TRP A 105 -12.41 -33.09 35.87
C TRP A 105 -11.03 -32.71 36.42
N LEU A 106 -10.77 -31.41 36.61
CA LEU A 106 -9.52 -30.91 37.19
C LEU A 106 -9.29 -31.43 38.61
N GLN A 107 -10.33 -31.48 39.45
CA GLN A 107 -10.23 -32.02 40.81
C GLN A 107 -9.93 -33.53 40.84
N THR A 108 -10.28 -34.25 39.77
CA THR A 108 -10.07 -35.70 39.67
C THR A 108 -8.67 -36.04 39.15
N GLU A 109 -8.19 -35.27 38.17
CA GLU A 109 -6.91 -35.54 37.49
C GLU A 109 -5.71 -34.80 38.10
N VAL A 110 -5.94 -33.64 38.74
CA VAL A 110 -4.88 -32.83 39.36
C VAL A 110 -4.99 -32.90 40.88
N ASP A 111 -3.85 -33.12 41.55
CA ASP A 111 -3.80 -33.09 43.02
C ASP A 111 -4.25 -31.71 43.53
N PRO A 112 -5.29 -31.63 44.39
CA PRO A 112 -5.80 -30.37 44.93
C PRO A 112 -4.74 -29.53 45.65
N SER A 113 -3.67 -30.15 46.15
CA SER A 113 -2.56 -29.43 46.78
C SER A 113 -1.67 -28.66 45.80
N GLN A 114 -1.76 -28.97 44.50
CA GLN A 114 -1.06 -28.27 43.42
C GLN A 114 -1.90 -27.13 42.81
N LEU A 115 -3.21 -27.14 43.04
CA LEU A 115 -4.08 -26.03 42.67
C LEU A 115 -3.99 -24.94 43.74
N LEU A 116 -3.65 -23.73 43.31
CA LEU A 116 -3.62 -22.58 44.21
C LEU A 116 -5.04 -22.32 44.73
N PRO A 117 -5.22 -21.93 46.01
CA PRO A 117 -6.53 -21.75 46.63
C PRO A 117 -7.38 -20.62 46.02
N PHE A 118 -6.87 -19.93 45.00
CA PHE A 118 -7.51 -18.85 44.25
C PHE A 118 -7.72 -19.19 42.77
N PHE A 119 -7.55 -20.46 42.38
CA PHE A 119 -7.89 -20.92 41.03
C PHE A 119 -9.41 -20.89 40.85
N VAL A 120 -9.90 -20.00 39.98
CA VAL A 120 -11.31 -19.87 39.63
C VAL A 120 -11.44 -19.98 38.12
N LEU A 121 -12.31 -20.88 37.67
CA LEU A 121 -12.58 -21.05 36.25
C LEU A 121 -13.68 -20.06 35.86
N GLU A 122 -13.29 -18.91 35.30
CA GLU A 122 -14.26 -17.86 34.99
C GLU A 122 -15.17 -18.29 33.85
N HIS A 123 -14.60 -18.69 32.71
CA HIS A 123 -15.33 -19.05 31.49
C HIS A 123 -14.70 -20.29 30.85
N ALA A 124 -15.54 -21.17 30.31
CA ALA A 124 -15.10 -22.31 29.50
C ALA A 124 -15.92 -22.40 28.22
N TYR A 125 -15.26 -22.70 27.11
CA TYR A 125 -15.91 -22.90 25.83
C TYR A 125 -15.16 -23.93 24.99
N MET A 126 -15.92 -24.73 24.25
CA MET A 126 -15.39 -25.56 23.17
C MET A 126 -14.90 -24.64 22.05
N MET A 127 -13.67 -24.88 21.56
CA MET A 127 -13.26 -24.25 20.31
C MET A 127 -13.92 -24.98 19.14
N PRO A 128 -14.58 -24.26 18.20
CA PRO A 128 -15.09 -24.89 17.00
C PRO A 128 -13.94 -25.52 16.20
N ALA A 129 -14.19 -26.72 15.66
CA ALA A 129 -13.26 -27.47 14.82
C ALA A 129 -12.98 -26.79 13.48
#